data_AF-A0A6G0UBL4-F1
#
_entry.id   AF-A0A6G0UBL4-F1
#
_cell.length_a   1.000
_cell.length_b   1.000
_cell.length_c   1.000
_cell.angle_alpha   90.00
_cell.angle_beta   90.00
_cell.angle_gamma   90.00
#
_symmetry.space_group_name_H-M   'P 1'
#
loop_
_entity.id
_entity.type
_entity.pdbx_description
1 polymer ?
#
loop_
_entity_poly.entity_id
_entity_poly.type
_entity_poly.pdbx_seq_one_letter_code
_entity_poly.pdbx_strand_id
1 'polypeptide(L)'
;MSDHSKSSASSSGKDHSFEFLAIPYDEFDVLVSDINEAELKAIGEAYEIEHLSPGTFSTPAFPVDGRIYGRNIRYMIPLVVQRAEKPNSKAVIVWFFVDTGSPFTSLTEKSLAVFFGTGNIVAGDEHKVYPMAIQDQNSRIECKCSKGNFKFVNILGADAMRDLKLWIHGDWDKK
;
A
#
# COMPACT_ATOMS: atom_id res chain seq x y z
N MET A 1 -10.93 -45.48 -49.68
CA MET A 1 -11.49 -44.12 -49.51
C MET A 1 -11.87 -44.03 -48.06
N SER A 2 -11.08 -43.27 -47.30
CA SER A 2 -11.14 -43.22 -45.84
C SER A 2 -11.81 -41.92 -45.44
N ASP A 3 -13.01 -42.01 -44.86
CA ASP A 3 -13.75 -40.86 -44.35
C ASP A 3 -13.10 -40.37 -43.05
N HIS A 4 -12.47 -39.20 -43.11
CA HIS A 4 -12.04 -38.46 -41.92
C HIS A 4 -13.19 -37.56 -41.45
N SER A 5 -13.89 -37.98 -40.41
CA SER A 5 -14.82 -37.15 -39.66
C SER A 5 -14.04 -36.07 -38.90
N LYS A 6 -14.36 -34.80 -39.19
CA LYS A 6 -13.91 -33.63 -38.43
C LYS A 6 -14.63 -33.63 -37.08
N SER A 7 -13.90 -33.72 -35.97
CA SER A 7 -14.40 -33.22 -34.68
C SER A 7 -13.74 -31.89 -34.37
N SER A 8 -14.49 -30.81 -34.59
CA SER A 8 -14.20 -29.49 -34.06
C SER A 8 -14.41 -29.50 -32.55
N ALA A 9 -13.32 -29.54 -31.78
CA ALA A 9 -13.37 -29.26 -30.35
C ALA A 9 -13.20 -27.75 -30.16
N SER A 10 -14.31 -27.07 -29.87
CA SER A 10 -14.32 -25.69 -29.40
C SER A 10 -13.77 -25.65 -27.96
N SER A 11 -12.47 -25.41 -27.78
CA SER A 11 -11.91 -25.08 -26.48
C SER A 11 -12.17 -23.61 -26.17
N SER A 12 -13.31 -23.31 -25.54
CA SER A 12 -13.48 -22.06 -24.79
C SER A 12 -12.70 -22.16 -23.47
N GLY A 13 -11.38 -22.31 -23.57
CA GLY A 13 -10.49 -22.14 -22.44
C GLY A 13 -10.36 -20.65 -22.18
N LYS A 14 -11.02 -20.14 -21.14
CA LYS A 14 -10.61 -18.85 -20.58
C LYS A 14 -9.17 -19.04 -20.12
N ASP A 15 -8.28 -18.29 -20.74
CA ASP A 15 -6.86 -18.34 -20.44
C ASP A 15 -6.64 -17.71 -19.06
N HIS A 16 -6.58 -18.56 -18.02
CA HIS A 16 -6.33 -18.18 -16.64
C HIS A 16 -4.83 -17.90 -16.38
N SER A 17 -3.99 -17.86 -17.42
CA SER A 17 -2.56 -17.57 -17.28
C SER A 17 -2.29 -16.27 -16.54
N PHE A 18 -3.16 -15.26 -16.69
CA PHE A 18 -3.03 -13.97 -16.00
C PHE A 18 -3.26 -14.03 -14.47
N GLU A 19 -4.08 -14.94 -13.96
CA GLU A 19 -4.25 -15.11 -12.49
C GLU A 19 -2.98 -15.67 -11.83
N PHE A 20 -2.13 -16.36 -12.60
CA PHE A 20 -0.84 -16.91 -12.17
C PHE A 20 0.34 -15.92 -12.30
N LEU A 21 0.15 -14.71 -12.83
CA LEU A 21 1.23 -13.74 -13.03
C LEU A 21 1.48 -12.82 -11.83
N ALA A 22 0.62 -12.84 -10.80
CA ALA A 22 0.83 -12.06 -9.60
C ALA A 22 1.86 -12.75 -8.69
N ILE A 23 2.96 -12.04 -8.39
CA ILE A 23 3.99 -12.54 -7.46
C ILE A 23 3.35 -12.70 -6.07
N PRO A 24 3.39 -13.89 -5.45
CA PRO A 24 2.92 -14.09 -4.08
C PRO A 24 3.62 -13.13 -3.12
N TYR A 25 2.94 -12.73 -2.04
CA TYR A 25 3.52 -11.75 -1.12
C TYR A 25 4.85 -12.23 -0.51
N ASP A 26 4.99 -13.53 -0.26
CA ASP A 26 6.21 -14.11 0.31
C ASP A 26 7.43 -13.98 -0.62
N GLU A 27 7.20 -13.95 -1.93
CA GLU A 27 8.23 -13.73 -2.95
C GLU A 27 8.42 -12.24 -3.32
N PHE A 28 7.44 -11.39 -3.01
CA PHE A 28 7.52 -9.96 -3.28
C PHE A 28 8.57 -9.27 -2.39
N ASP A 29 9.58 -8.65 -3.01
CA ASP A 29 10.62 -7.89 -2.32
C ASP A 29 11.11 -6.72 -3.17
N VAL A 30 10.56 -5.53 -2.93
CA VAL A 30 10.98 -4.30 -3.61
C VAL A 30 12.20 -3.69 -2.91
N LEU A 31 13.20 -3.31 -3.70
CA LEU A 31 14.42 -2.69 -3.18
C LEU A 31 14.18 -1.21 -2.85
N VAL A 32 14.05 -0.91 -1.54
CA VAL A 32 13.95 0.47 -1.03
C VAL A 32 14.97 0.68 0.08
N SER A 33 16.22 0.93 -0.30
CA SER A 33 17.34 1.07 0.64
C SER A 33 17.54 2.50 1.15
N ASP A 34 16.88 3.47 0.54
CA ASP A 34 17.05 4.91 0.77
C ASP A 34 16.02 5.52 1.71
N ILE A 35 14.99 4.77 2.11
CA ILE A 35 14.02 5.19 3.13
C ILE A 35 14.11 4.19 4.28
N ASN A 36 14.44 4.69 5.47
CA ASN A 36 14.41 3.95 6.72
C ASN A 36 13.61 4.75 7.77
N GLU A 37 13.60 4.30 9.03
CA GLU A 37 12.87 5.00 10.09
C GLU A 37 13.36 6.44 10.34
N ALA A 38 14.67 6.69 10.23
CA ALA A 38 15.23 8.03 10.40
C ALA A 38 14.81 8.94 9.24
N GLU A 39 14.78 8.42 8.01
CA GLU A 39 14.30 9.15 6.84
C GLU A 39 12.80 9.44 6.93
N LEU A 40 11.96 8.49 7.37
CA LEU A 40 10.53 8.75 7.59
C LEU A 40 10.31 9.84 8.65
N LYS A 41 11.14 9.88 9.69
CA LYS A 41 11.12 10.96 10.68
C LYS A 41 11.54 12.29 10.07
N ALA A 42 12.63 12.32 9.29
CA ALA A 42 13.12 13.52 8.62
C ALA A 42 12.11 14.08 7.61
N ILE A 43 11.40 13.22 6.86
CA ILE A 43 10.29 13.59 5.98
C ILE A 43 9.20 14.27 6.79
N GLY A 44 8.77 13.66 7.89
CA GLY A 44 7.72 14.23 8.73
C GLY A 44 8.09 15.58 9.33
N GLU A 45 9.34 15.75 9.77
CA GLU A 45 9.87 17.03 10.28
C GLU A 45 9.94 18.10 9.19
N ALA A 46 10.47 17.75 8.01
CA ALA A 46 10.63 18.69 6.90
C ALA A 46 9.29 19.26 6.38
N TYR A 47 8.20 18.50 6.53
CA TYR A 47 6.87 18.89 6.07
C TYR A 47 5.90 19.22 7.21
N GLU A 48 6.39 19.31 8.45
CA GLU A 48 5.59 19.63 9.64
C GLU A 48 4.40 18.68 9.87
N ILE A 49 4.52 17.44 9.38
CA ILE A 49 3.53 16.38 9.53
C ILE A 49 4.25 15.15 10.07
N GLU A 50 4.30 15.02 11.39
CA GLU A 50 5.04 13.93 12.04
C GLU A 50 4.42 12.55 11.74
N HIS A 51 5.28 11.59 11.40
CA HIS A 51 4.87 10.20 11.21
C HIS A 51 4.38 9.57 12.53
N LEU A 52 3.22 8.90 12.49
CA LEU A 52 2.53 8.26 13.62
C LEU A 52 1.93 9.25 14.64
N SER A 53 1.87 10.53 14.31
CA SER A 53 1.13 11.54 15.06
C SER A 53 -0.40 11.32 14.96
N PRO A 54 -1.21 11.89 15.87
CA PRO A 54 -2.67 11.82 15.76
C PRO A 54 -3.19 12.37 14.42
N GLY A 55 -4.11 11.65 13.79
CA GLY A 55 -4.75 12.05 12.53
C GLY A 55 -6.25 12.25 12.68
N THR A 56 -6.84 13.06 11.80
CA THR A 56 -8.30 13.25 11.70
C THR A 56 -8.73 13.11 10.24
N PHE A 57 -9.75 12.28 9.99
CA PHE A 57 -10.31 12.12 8.66
C PHE A 57 -10.96 13.43 8.18
N SER A 58 -10.69 13.81 6.93
CA SER A 58 -11.23 15.01 6.31
C SER A 58 -12.44 14.69 5.42
N THR A 59 -13.26 15.70 5.13
CA THR A 59 -14.30 15.62 4.10
C THR A 59 -14.19 16.85 3.19
N PRO A 60 -13.85 16.68 1.90
CA PRO A 60 -13.58 15.42 1.22
C PRO A 60 -12.28 14.73 1.72
N ALA A 61 -12.20 13.41 1.53
CA ALA A 61 -11.02 12.62 1.92
C ALA A 61 -9.80 12.93 1.03
N PHE A 62 -10.04 13.23 -0.24
CA PHE A 62 -9.03 13.56 -1.26
C PHE A 62 -9.42 14.85 -2.01
N PRO A 63 -8.47 15.57 -2.62
CA PRO A 63 -7.04 15.25 -2.76
C PRO A 63 -6.25 15.41 -1.47
N VAL A 64 -5.09 14.75 -1.39
CA VAL A 64 -4.10 14.93 -0.32
C VAL A 64 -2.78 15.34 -0.97
N ASP A 65 -2.17 16.41 -0.45
CA ASP A 65 -0.88 16.89 -0.93
C ASP A 65 0.24 15.94 -0.48
N GLY A 66 0.98 15.41 -1.45
CA GLY A 66 2.21 14.64 -1.24
C GLY A 66 3.46 15.44 -1.62
N ARG A 67 4.62 14.79 -1.56
CA ARG A 67 5.93 15.38 -1.83
C ARG A 67 6.82 14.41 -2.59
N ILE A 68 7.66 14.93 -3.49
CA ILE A 68 8.75 14.17 -4.09
C ILE A 68 9.96 14.31 -3.16
N TYR A 69 10.43 13.20 -2.60
CA TYR A 69 11.48 13.16 -1.59
C TYR A 69 12.76 12.48 -2.09
N GLY A 70 13.90 13.04 -1.66
CA GLY A 70 15.21 12.44 -1.84
C GLY A 70 15.69 12.41 -3.29
N ARG A 71 16.93 11.93 -3.47
CA ARG A 71 17.58 11.85 -4.80
C ARG A 71 17.00 10.75 -5.69
N ASN A 72 16.32 9.77 -5.10
CA ASN A 72 15.66 8.69 -5.83
C ASN A 72 14.20 9.01 -6.17
N ILE A 73 13.76 10.27 -6.00
CA ILE A 73 12.48 10.78 -6.49
C ILE A 73 11.31 9.93 -5.96
N ARG A 74 11.22 9.81 -4.64
CA ARG A 74 10.20 9.01 -3.96
C ARG A 74 8.93 9.84 -3.78
N TYR A 75 7.81 9.39 -4.34
CA TYR A 75 6.51 10.01 -4.10
C TYR A 75 6.01 9.63 -2.70
N MET A 76 6.09 10.57 -1.77
CA MET A 76 5.72 10.37 -0.37
C MET A 76 4.41 11.10 -0.07
N ILE A 77 3.48 10.44 0.62
CA ILE A 77 2.18 11.03 0.96
C ILE A 77 1.80 10.73 2.41
N PRO A 78 1.39 11.74 3.20
CA PRO A 78 0.86 11.52 4.55
C PRO A 78 -0.63 11.20 4.47
N LEU A 79 -1.03 10.02 4.94
CA LEU A 79 -2.44 9.60 4.97
C LEU A 79 -2.88 9.26 6.39
N VAL A 80 -4.12 9.57 6.72
CA VAL A 80 -4.72 9.15 8.00
C VAL A 80 -5.06 7.66 7.92
N VAL A 81 -4.65 6.89 8.92
CA VAL A 81 -4.86 5.45 8.98
C VAL A 81 -5.52 5.08 10.29
N GLN A 82 -6.52 4.21 10.22
CA GLN A 82 -7.27 3.67 11.36
C GLN A 82 -7.53 2.18 11.11
N ARG A 83 -7.80 1.38 12.15
CA ARG A 83 -8.33 0.03 11.95
C ARG A 83 -9.68 0.10 11.25
N ALA A 84 -9.84 -0.63 10.14
CA ALA A 84 -11.11 -0.67 9.41
C ALA A 84 -12.24 -1.17 10.32
N GLU A 85 -13.44 -0.63 10.11
CA GLU A 85 -14.67 -1.00 10.85
C GLU A 85 -14.58 -0.81 12.38
N LYS A 86 -13.58 -0.06 12.85
CA LYS A 86 -13.37 0.31 14.26
C LYS A 86 -13.27 1.84 14.37
N PRO A 87 -14.37 2.59 14.17
CA PRO A 87 -14.37 4.05 14.06
C PRO A 87 -13.88 4.77 15.32
N ASN A 88 -13.95 4.11 16.48
CA ASN A 88 -13.47 4.64 17.76
C ASN A 88 -12.01 4.27 18.08
N SER A 89 -11.32 3.54 17.19
CA SER A 89 -9.91 3.21 17.38
C SER A 89 -9.00 4.40 17.08
N LYS A 90 -7.74 4.33 17.48
CA LYS A 90 -6.77 5.40 17.20
C LYS A 90 -6.64 5.62 15.68
N ALA A 91 -6.73 6.88 15.25
CA ALA A 91 -6.36 7.31 13.91
C ALA A 91 -5.02 8.05 13.97
N VAL A 92 -4.08 7.69 13.09
CA VAL A 92 -2.75 8.31 13.03
C VAL A 92 -2.33 8.64 11.61
N ILE A 93 -1.45 9.60 11.45
CA ILE A 93 -0.87 9.94 10.14
C ILE A 93 0.28 8.98 9.84
N VAL A 94 0.21 8.30 8.70
CA VAL A 94 1.25 7.40 8.19
C VAL A 94 1.79 7.97 6.89
N TRP A 95 3.11 8.13 6.79
CA TRP A 95 3.76 8.47 5.54
C TRP A 95 3.94 7.21 4.70
N PHE A 96 3.40 7.24 3.49
CA PHE A 96 3.51 6.18 2.50
C PHE A 96 4.42 6.59 1.35
N PHE A 97 5.25 5.66 0.90
CA PHE A 97 5.82 5.68 -0.44
C PHE A 97 4.77 5.14 -1.42
N VAL A 98 4.39 5.95 -2.41
CA VAL A 98 3.46 5.55 -3.47
C VAL A 98 4.23 4.76 -4.52
N ASP A 99 3.89 3.48 -4.66
CA ASP A 99 4.52 2.56 -5.60
C ASP A 99 3.47 1.88 -6.47
N THR A 100 3.24 2.42 -7.67
CA THR A 100 2.31 1.86 -8.64
C THR A 100 2.77 0.51 -9.21
N GLY A 101 4.05 0.15 -9.03
CA GLY A 101 4.60 -1.15 -9.39
C GLY A 101 4.40 -2.21 -8.30
N SER A 102 4.06 -1.80 -7.07
CA SER A 102 3.73 -2.72 -5.99
C SER A 102 2.27 -3.16 -6.11
N PRO A 103 1.98 -4.46 -6.25
CA PRO A 103 0.60 -4.95 -6.23
C PRO A 103 -0.01 -4.92 -4.82
N PHE A 104 0.80 -4.71 -3.77
CA PHE A 104 0.38 -4.76 -2.37
C PHE A 104 0.61 -3.46 -1.63
N THR A 105 -0.35 -3.09 -0.80
CA THR A 105 -0.18 -2.04 0.21
C THR A 105 0.39 -2.66 1.48
N SER A 106 1.44 -2.05 2.03
CA SER A 106 2.16 -2.58 3.19
C SER A 106 2.44 -1.51 4.23
N LEU A 107 2.36 -1.90 5.49
CA LEU A 107 2.71 -1.08 6.64
C LEU A 107 3.90 -1.70 7.34
N THR A 108 4.82 -0.86 7.82
CA THR A 108 5.92 -1.35 8.65
C THR A 108 5.39 -2.01 9.92
N GLU A 109 6.18 -2.91 10.51
CA GLU A 109 5.87 -3.50 11.81
C GLU A 109 5.60 -2.42 12.88
N LYS A 110 6.40 -1.35 12.86
CA LYS A 110 6.26 -0.19 13.75
C LYS A 110 4.91 0.53 13.56
N SER A 111 4.50 0.78 12.32
CA SER A 111 3.19 1.38 12.02
C SER A 111 2.05 0.47 12.48
N LEU A 112 2.12 -0.83 12.21
CA LEU A 112 1.09 -1.80 12.60
C LEU A 112 0.98 -1.94 14.12
N ALA A 113 2.10 -1.91 14.84
CA ALA A 113 2.13 -2.01 16.30
C ALA A 113 1.34 -0.89 16.99
N VAL A 114 1.19 0.28 16.37
CA VAL A 114 0.34 1.38 16.88
C VAL A 114 -1.14 0.97 16.98
N PHE A 115 -1.60 0.07 16.11
CA PHE A 115 -3.01 -0.33 16.00
C PHE A 115 -3.31 -1.66 16.69
N PHE A 116 -2.36 -2.59 16.65
CA PHE A 116 -2.55 -3.97 17.11
C PHE A 116 -1.70 -4.32 18.35
N GLY A 117 -0.79 -3.43 18.77
CA GLY A 117 0.15 -3.67 19.86
C GLY A 117 1.42 -4.39 19.41
N THR A 118 2.53 -4.10 20.08
CA THR A 118 3.83 -4.76 19.86
C THR A 118 3.72 -6.26 20.12
N GLY A 119 4.33 -7.08 19.26
CA GLY A 119 4.34 -8.55 19.39
C GLY A 119 3.12 -9.26 18.78
N ASN A 120 2.10 -8.52 18.32
CA ASN A 120 0.93 -9.08 17.63
C ASN A 120 1.05 -9.01 16.10
N ILE A 121 2.21 -8.61 15.59
CA ILE A 121 2.48 -8.43 14.17
C ILE A 121 3.30 -9.62 13.66
N VAL A 122 2.79 -10.27 12.63
CA VAL A 122 3.47 -11.31 11.88
C VAL A 122 3.91 -10.71 10.54
N ALA A 123 5.23 -10.64 10.33
CA ALA A 123 5.84 -10.19 9.08
C ALA A 123 6.14 -11.38 8.16
N GLY A 124 5.94 -11.20 6.85
CA GLY A 124 6.26 -12.22 5.85
C GLY A 124 5.40 -13.48 5.88
N ASP A 125 4.17 -13.36 6.37
CA ASP A 125 3.13 -14.38 6.22
C ASP A 125 2.15 -13.91 5.12
N GLU A 126 2.11 -14.61 4.00
CA GLU A 126 1.24 -14.28 2.86
C GLU A 126 -0.25 -14.36 3.19
N HIS A 127 -0.67 -15.11 4.21
CA HIS A 127 -2.08 -15.23 4.60
C HIS A 127 -2.48 -14.17 5.63
N LYS A 128 -1.50 -13.55 6.31
CA LYS A 128 -1.79 -12.48 7.25
C LYS A 128 -2.14 -11.19 6.50
N VAL A 129 -3.25 -10.57 6.90
CA VAL A 129 -3.69 -9.25 6.44
C VAL A 129 -4.13 -8.39 7.62
N TYR A 130 -3.94 -7.09 7.49
CA TYR A 130 -4.34 -6.07 8.45
C TYR A 130 -5.33 -5.14 7.75
N PRO A 131 -6.64 -5.27 8.01
CA PRO A 131 -7.64 -4.42 7.38
C PRO A 131 -7.61 -3.01 7.99
N MET A 132 -7.30 -2.02 7.17
CA MET A 132 -7.13 -0.62 7.57
C MET A 132 -8.07 0.30 6.78
N ALA A 133 -8.61 1.32 7.44
CA ALA A 133 -9.20 2.46 6.79
C ALA A 133 -8.07 3.46 6.50
N ILE A 134 -7.92 3.86 5.23
CA ILE A 134 -6.88 4.78 4.76
C ILE A 134 -7.54 6.01 4.15
N GLN A 135 -7.34 7.17 4.78
CA GLN A 135 -7.79 8.52 4.43
C GLN A 135 -9.31 8.74 4.33
N ASP A 136 -10.09 7.68 4.11
CA ASP A 136 -11.54 7.60 4.27
C ASP A 136 -11.86 6.57 5.37
N GLN A 137 -12.58 6.99 6.41
CA GLN A 137 -12.93 6.13 7.55
C GLN A 137 -13.81 4.93 7.15
N ASN A 138 -14.52 5.02 6.01
CA ASN A 138 -15.37 3.95 5.50
C ASN A 138 -14.63 3.00 4.55
N SER A 139 -13.36 3.29 4.23
CA SER A 139 -12.55 2.40 3.40
C SER A 139 -12.11 1.15 4.17
N ARG A 140 -11.84 0.07 3.42
CA ARG A 140 -11.26 -1.16 3.94
C ARG A 140 -10.19 -1.65 2.97
N ILE A 141 -8.94 -1.37 3.30
CA ILE A 141 -7.75 -1.76 2.54
C ILE A 141 -7.04 -2.90 3.27
N GLU A 142 -6.71 -3.96 2.56
CA GLU A 142 -5.98 -5.11 3.13
C GLU A 142 -4.49 -4.83 3.08
N CYS A 143 -3.91 -4.39 4.21
CA CYS A 143 -2.48 -4.15 4.28
C CYS A 143 -1.71 -5.42 4.66
N LYS A 144 -0.50 -5.56 4.12
CA LYS A 144 0.50 -6.53 4.56
C LYS A 144 1.49 -5.87 5.54
N CYS A 145 2.27 -6.68 6.26
CA CYS A 145 3.40 -6.17 7.03
C CYS A 145 4.65 -6.14 6.15
N SER A 146 5.27 -4.97 6.01
CA SER A 146 6.48 -4.78 5.21
C SER A 146 7.59 -5.74 5.64
N LYS A 147 8.39 -6.23 4.69
CA LYS A 147 9.46 -7.22 4.93
C LYS A 147 10.72 -6.95 4.09
N GLY A 148 11.74 -7.79 4.26
CA GLY A 148 12.91 -7.81 3.38
C GLY A 148 13.57 -6.44 3.22
N ASN A 149 13.74 -6.03 1.96
CA ASN A 149 14.39 -4.78 1.57
C ASN A 149 13.50 -3.54 1.71
N PHE A 150 12.23 -3.69 2.10
CA PHE A 150 11.30 -2.58 2.31
C PHE A 150 10.68 -2.57 3.72
N LYS A 151 11.24 -3.34 4.66
CA LYS A 151 10.71 -3.52 6.04
C LYS A 151 10.51 -2.22 6.84
N PHE A 152 11.22 -1.15 6.47
CA PHE A 152 11.15 0.15 7.14
C PHE A 152 10.32 1.20 6.38
N VAL A 153 9.60 0.78 5.32
CA VAL A 153 8.81 1.68 4.48
C VAL A 153 7.36 1.23 4.45
N ASN A 154 6.43 2.18 4.60
CA ASN A 154 5.02 1.93 4.31
C ASN A 154 4.81 2.16 2.82
N ILE A 155 4.22 1.20 2.12
CA ILE A 155 3.98 1.26 0.68
C ILE A 155 2.48 1.42 0.45
N LEU A 156 2.09 2.44 -0.32
CA LEU A 156 0.76 2.53 -0.91
C LEU A 156 0.83 1.90 -2.29
N GLY A 157 0.34 0.66 -2.38
CA GLY A 157 0.38 -0.15 -3.59
C GLY A 157 -0.80 0.12 -4.54
N ALA A 158 -0.72 -0.49 -5.71
CA ALA A 158 -1.74 -0.40 -6.75
C ALA A 158 -3.10 -0.97 -6.33
N ASP A 159 -3.14 -1.91 -5.40
CA ASP A 159 -4.37 -2.44 -4.78
C ASP A 159 -5.18 -1.33 -4.10
N ALA A 160 -4.57 -0.62 -3.15
CA ALA A 160 -5.23 0.47 -2.44
C ALA A 160 -5.53 1.64 -3.35
N MET A 161 -4.63 1.97 -4.28
CA MET A 161 -4.89 3.04 -5.25
C MET A 161 -6.11 2.72 -6.12
N ARG A 162 -6.25 1.48 -6.59
CA ARG A 162 -7.43 1.04 -7.35
C ARG A 162 -8.70 1.11 -6.49
N ASP A 163 -8.65 0.57 -5.29
CA ASP A 163 -9.83 0.46 -4.42
C ASP A 163 -10.32 1.84 -3.94
N LEU A 164 -9.39 2.77 -3.71
CA LEU A 164 -9.66 4.18 -3.38
C LEU A 164 -9.87 5.07 -4.62
N LYS A 165 -9.76 4.52 -5.85
CA LYS A 165 -9.92 5.22 -7.14
C LYS A 165 -8.99 6.43 -7.30
N LEU A 166 -7.73 6.26 -6.92
CA LEU A 166 -6.73 7.31 -6.91
C LEU A 166 -5.94 7.35 -8.22
N TRP A 167 -5.49 8.55 -8.58
CA TRP A 167 -4.42 8.80 -9.54
C TRP A 167 -3.48 9.87 -9.00
N ILE A 168 -2.23 9.85 -9.47
CA ILE A 168 -1.24 10.85 -9.09
C ILE A 168 -1.38 12.04 -10.04
N HIS A 169 -1.58 13.23 -9.49
CA HIS A 169 -1.53 14.47 -10.24
C HIS A 169 -0.26 15.24 -9.87
N GLY A 170 0.63 15.44 -10.83
CA GLY A 170 1.84 16.23 -10.64
C GLY A 170 1.53 17.71 -10.82
N ASP A 171 1.65 18.47 -9.73
CA ASP A 171 1.63 19.93 -9.75
C ASP A 171 3.09 20.42 -9.75
N TRP A 172 3.58 20.81 -10.92
CA TRP A 172 4.97 21.25 -11.12
C TRP A 172 5.18 22.74 -10.78
N ASP A 173 4.10 23.47 -10.51
CA ASP A 173 4.12 24.92 -10.29
C ASP A 173 4.07 25.28 -8.78
N LYS A 174 3.62 24.35 -7.93
CA LYS A 174 3.77 24.44 -6.47
C LYS A 174 5.25 24.24 -6.09
N LYS A 175 5.93 25.34 -5.77
CA LYS A 175 7.27 25.35 -5.16
C LYS A 175 7.24 24.98 -3.69
#